data_AF-A0A931PLR8-F1
#
_entry.id   AF-A0A931PLR8-F1
#
_cell.length_a   1.000
_cell.length_b   1.000
_cell.length_c   1.000
_cell.angle_alpha   90.00
_cell.angle_beta   90.00
_cell.angle_gamma   90.00
#
_symmetry.space_group_name_H-M   'P 1'
#
loop_
_entity.id
_entity.type
_entity.pdbx_description
1 polymer ?
#
loop_
_entity_poly.entity_id
_entity_poly.type
_entity_poly.pdbx_seq_one_letter_code
_entity_poly.pdbx_strand_id
1 'polypeptide(L)'
;MWTADWHAVCRRHRDLVGVYEAPDGTIALLLRHPLVTLPDEHARWLDDTVHVADAVIADLTTVGLEAEPIVLQWFRPPETARILAEWRCRYDGDSLRHAELIDAAQCWASDADGIALGQLARLASLEAGARATGDLPLLTGSLVRWYRDMMPSWLGVEPAVRRELLFTTHRWILERVLTAPPGGGGRRAGFRALGFALARRIPPGEMVRWAPWLRLVRRDLQCALAWSAERRTEAWARWLFLIPYSLPAPARGRRRRARLA
;
A
#
# COMPACT_ATOMS: atom_id res chain seq x y z
N MET A 1 30.10 -2.81 10.27
CA MET A 1 31.46 -2.68 9.67
C MET A 1 31.55 -3.66 8.50
N TRP A 2 31.68 -3.16 7.28
CA TRP A 2 31.70 -3.97 6.07
C TRP A 2 33.07 -4.66 5.90
N THR A 3 33.12 -5.98 5.79
CA THR A 3 34.36 -6.77 5.76
C THR A 3 34.65 -7.36 4.38
N ALA A 4 35.90 -7.79 4.15
CA ALA A 4 36.29 -8.48 2.91
C ALA A 4 35.54 -9.81 2.74
N ASP A 5 35.26 -10.52 3.84
CA ASP A 5 34.54 -11.81 3.82
C ASP A 5 33.08 -11.63 3.42
N TRP A 6 32.42 -10.57 3.90
CA TRP A 6 31.06 -10.21 3.46
C TRP A 6 31.03 -9.93 1.96
N HIS A 7 32.01 -9.18 1.46
CA HIS A 7 32.12 -8.89 0.04
C HIS A 7 32.41 -10.15 -0.81
N ALA A 8 33.10 -11.14 -0.26
CA ALA A 8 33.32 -12.43 -0.91
C ALA A 8 32.04 -13.28 -0.98
N VAL A 9 31.27 -13.33 0.11
CA VAL A 9 29.96 -13.99 0.14
C VAL A 9 29.01 -13.34 -0.87
N CYS A 10 28.88 -12.01 -0.85
CA CYS A 10 27.97 -11.29 -1.76
C CYS A 10 28.27 -11.61 -3.24
N ARG A 11 29.55 -11.66 -3.63
CA ARG A 11 29.97 -11.99 -5.00
C ARG A 11 29.62 -13.42 -5.47
N ARG A 12 29.41 -14.36 -4.54
CA ARG A 12 29.02 -15.74 -4.89
C ARG A 12 27.54 -15.83 -5.30
N HIS A 13 26.72 -14.90 -4.82
CA HIS A 13 25.28 -14.89 -5.02
C HIS A 13 24.91 -13.99 -6.20
N ARG A 14 24.76 -14.58 -7.40
CA ARG A 14 24.44 -13.83 -8.63
C ARG A 14 23.09 -13.11 -8.60
N ASP A 15 22.18 -13.56 -7.75
CA ASP A 15 20.85 -12.96 -7.61
C ASP A 15 20.80 -11.89 -6.51
N LEU A 16 21.92 -11.63 -5.82
CA LEU A 16 22.08 -10.49 -4.93
C LEU A 16 22.62 -9.30 -5.74
N VAL A 17 21.76 -8.33 -5.98
CA VAL A 17 22.06 -7.15 -6.81
C VAL A 17 22.64 -6.02 -5.98
N GLY A 18 22.20 -5.86 -4.74
CA GLY A 18 22.76 -4.84 -3.86
C GLY A 18 22.59 -5.14 -2.38
N VAL A 19 23.47 -4.55 -1.57
CA VAL A 19 23.37 -4.57 -0.11
C VAL A 19 23.46 -3.15 0.43
N TYR A 20 22.51 -2.80 1.28
CA TYR A 20 22.35 -1.48 1.86
C TYR A 20 22.51 -1.54 3.37
N GLU A 21 23.17 -0.54 3.95
CA GLU A 21 23.37 -0.40 5.39
C GLU A 21 22.76 0.92 5.88
N ALA A 22 21.89 0.83 6.87
CA ALA A 22 21.33 1.95 7.60
C ALA A 22 22.37 2.58 8.56
N PRO A 23 22.14 3.83 9.04
CA PRO A 23 23.01 4.43 10.05
C PRO A 23 23.10 3.64 11.37
N ASP A 24 22.08 2.85 11.71
CA ASP A 24 22.05 1.99 12.90
C ASP A 24 22.69 0.61 12.68
N GLY A 25 23.22 0.33 11.48
CA GLY A 25 23.85 -0.94 11.11
C GLY A 25 22.87 -1.99 10.57
N THR A 26 21.58 -1.68 10.45
CA THR A 26 20.60 -2.59 9.82
C THR A 26 20.98 -2.84 8.35
N ILE A 27 20.89 -4.10 7.92
CA ILE A 27 21.24 -4.52 6.56
C ILE A 27 19.97 -4.81 5.75
N ALA A 28 19.93 -4.30 4.52
CA ALA A 28 18.91 -4.61 3.53
C ALA A 28 19.52 -5.25 2.29
N LEU A 29 18.88 -6.32 1.80
CA LEU A 29 19.26 -7.06 0.60
C LEU A 29 18.33 -6.69 -0.55
N LEU A 30 18.92 -6.31 -1.68
CA LEU A 30 18.22 -6.15 -2.96
C LEU A 30 18.52 -7.35 -3.84
N LEU A 31 17.51 -8.17 -4.10
CA LEU A 31 17.63 -9.30 -5.01
C LEU A 31 17.37 -8.89 -6.46
N ARG A 32 17.68 -9.77 -7.41
CA ARG A 32 17.44 -9.57 -8.85
C ARG A 32 15.96 -9.57 -9.23
N HIS A 33 15.13 -10.24 -8.44
CA HIS A 33 13.71 -10.38 -8.68
C HIS A 33 12.99 -9.01 -8.72
N PRO A 34 11.95 -8.87 -9.56
CA PRO A 34 11.19 -7.63 -9.65
C PRO A 34 10.56 -7.27 -8.29
N LEU A 35 10.44 -5.97 -8.01
CA LEU A 35 9.82 -5.46 -6.77
C LEU A 35 8.29 -5.62 -6.77
N VAL A 36 7.70 -5.73 -7.95
CA VAL A 36 6.26 -5.90 -8.14
C VAL A 36 6.05 -7.01 -9.17
N THR A 37 5.17 -7.95 -8.87
CA THR A 37 4.83 -9.08 -9.75
C THR A 37 3.38 -9.06 -10.18
N LEU A 38 3.13 -9.69 -11.33
CA LEU A 38 1.77 -9.98 -11.74
C LEU A 38 1.15 -10.99 -10.76
N PRO A 39 -0.17 -10.93 -10.54
CA PRO A 39 -0.79 -11.77 -9.52
C PRO A 39 -0.63 -13.28 -9.77
N ASP A 40 -0.61 -13.71 -11.03
CA ASP A 40 -0.46 -15.11 -11.43
C ASP A 40 1.00 -15.61 -11.28
N GLU A 41 1.97 -14.71 -11.15
CA GLU A 41 3.40 -15.00 -10.98
C GLU A 41 3.84 -14.93 -9.51
N HIS A 42 2.98 -14.40 -8.63
CA HIS A 42 3.34 -14.05 -7.25
C HIS A 42 3.80 -15.25 -6.41
N ALA A 43 3.13 -16.40 -6.53
CA ALA A 43 3.48 -17.60 -5.76
C ALA A 43 4.89 -18.08 -6.09
N ARG A 44 5.21 -18.17 -7.40
CA ARG A 44 6.53 -18.55 -7.87
C ARG A 44 7.59 -17.54 -7.48
N TRP A 45 7.31 -16.25 -7.66
CA TRP A 45 8.21 -15.18 -7.25
C TRP A 45 8.52 -15.21 -5.74
N LEU A 46 7.52 -15.50 -4.90
CA LEU A 46 7.71 -15.57 -3.46
C LEU A 46 8.62 -16.75 -3.09
N ASP A 47 8.37 -17.93 -3.65
CA ASP A 47 9.20 -19.12 -3.41
C ASP A 47 10.65 -18.88 -3.88
N ASP A 48 10.83 -18.32 -5.08
CA ASP A 48 12.15 -18.02 -5.65
C ASP A 48 12.91 -16.96 -4.80
N THR A 49 12.23 -15.90 -4.37
CA THR A 49 12.85 -14.85 -3.52
C THR A 49 13.19 -15.35 -2.12
N VAL A 50 12.34 -16.19 -1.49
CA VAL A 50 12.63 -16.82 -0.19
C VAL A 50 13.84 -17.74 -0.31
N HIS A 51 13.88 -18.60 -1.33
CA HIS A 51 14.99 -19.52 -1.52
C HIS A 51 16.33 -18.80 -1.67
N VAL A 52 16.38 -17.74 -2.48
CA VAL A 52 17.60 -16.95 -2.67
C VAL A 52 17.96 -16.17 -1.41
N ALA A 53 17.00 -15.54 -0.75
CA ALA A 53 17.24 -14.81 0.50
C ALA A 53 17.82 -15.72 1.58
N ASP A 54 17.20 -16.88 1.82
CA ASP A 54 17.65 -17.84 2.82
C ASP A 54 19.09 -18.30 2.56
N ALA A 55 19.46 -18.56 1.30
CA ALA A 55 20.82 -18.94 0.92
C ALA A 55 21.84 -17.82 1.17
N VAL A 56 21.52 -16.58 0.80
CA VAL A 56 22.39 -15.40 1.04
C VAL A 56 22.56 -15.16 2.54
N ILE A 57 21.45 -15.20 3.29
CA ILE A 57 21.43 -14.95 4.74
C ILE A 57 22.25 -16.01 5.46
N ALA A 58 22.05 -17.30 5.14
CA ALA A 58 22.80 -18.40 5.73
C ALA A 58 24.31 -18.20 5.57
N ASP A 59 24.77 -17.90 4.34
CA ASP A 59 26.19 -17.67 4.09
C ASP A 59 26.72 -16.42 4.82
N LEU A 60 25.95 -15.32 4.87
CA LEU A 60 26.36 -14.11 5.60
C LEU A 60 26.44 -14.36 7.11
N THR A 61 25.56 -15.17 7.68
CA THR A 61 25.62 -15.57 9.09
C THR A 61 26.90 -16.37 9.38
N THR A 62 27.38 -17.21 8.46
CA THR A 62 28.64 -17.95 8.67
C THR A 62 29.87 -17.03 8.78
N VAL A 63 29.79 -15.82 8.22
CA VAL A 63 30.85 -14.80 8.28
C VAL A 63 30.51 -13.64 9.23
N GLY A 64 29.58 -13.88 10.18
CA GLY A 64 29.35 -13.00 11.32
C GLY A 64 28.23 -11.98 11.17
N LEU A 65 27.25 -12.18 10.27
CA LEU A 65 26.00 -11.41 10.31
C LEU A 65 25.14 -11.85 11.51
N GLU A 66 25.03 -10.99 12.52
CA GLU A 66 24.32 -11.28 13.77
C GLU A 66 22.82 -10.99 13.71
N ALA A 67 22.42 -9.95 12.96
CA ALA A 67 21.03 -9.53 12.83
C ALA A 67 20.42 -10.00 11.50
N GLU A 68 19.16 -10.44 11.55
CA GLU A 68 18.42 -10.85 10.35
C GLU A 68 18.25 -9.64 9.41
N PRO A 69 18.74 -9.72 8.16
CA PRO A 69 18.64 -8.61 7.23
C PRO A 69 17.24 -8.55 6.62
N ILE A 70 16.84 -7.37 6.19
CA ILE A 70 15.56 -7.17 5.49
C ILE A 70 15.73 -7.43 3.98
N VAL A 71 14.72 -8.00 3.32
CA VAL A 71 14.76 -8.25 1.87
C VAL A 71 13.82 -7.30 1.16
N LEU A 72 14.36 -6.42 0.31
CA LEU A 72 13.64 -5.29 -0.27
C LEU A 72 12.49 -5.69 -1.20
N GLN A 73 12.54 -6.89 -1.79
CA GLN A 73 11.45 -7.47 -2.57
C GLN A 73 10.19 -7.70 -1.76
N TRP A 74 10.30 -7.88 -0.44
CA TRP A 74 9.14 -8.10 0.44
C TRP A 74 8.60 -6.81 1.03
N PHE A 75 9.27 -5.68 0.77
CA PHE A 75 8.88 -4.34 1.19
C PHE A 75 8.05 -3.65 0.11
N ARG A 76 7.30 -2.63 0.52
CA ARG A 76 6.46 -1.89 -0.42
C ARG A 76 7.32 -0.95 -1.26
N PRO A 77 6.93 -0.64 -2.51
CA PRO A 77 7.72 0.24 -3.37
C PRO A 77 8.10 1.60 -2.76
N PRO A 78 7.23 2.32 -2.00
CA PRO A 78 7.64 3.57 -1.34
C PRO A 78 8.69 3.37 -0.25
N GLU A 79 8.61 2.28 0.52
CA GLU A 79 9.59 1.98 1.57
C GLU A 79 10.91 1.52 0.96
N THR A 80 10.83 0.69 -0.08
CA THR A 80 11.99 0.28 -0.87
C THR A 80 12.65 1.49 -1.52
N ALA A 81 11.91 2.39 -2.16
CA ALA A 81 12.44 3.62 -2.76
C ALA A 81 13.15 4.49 -1.72
N ARG A 82 12.55 4.63 -0.52
CA ARG A 82 13.16 5.37 0.58
C ARG A 82 14.47 4.73 1.06
N ILE A 83 14.49 3.41 1.27
CA ILE A 83 15.72 2.70 1.66
C ILE A 83 16.80 2.85 0.59
N LEU A 84 16.45 2.64 -0.68
CA LEU A 84 17.38 2.76 -1.81
C LEU A 84 17.96 4.18 -1.96
N ALA A 85 17.21 5.21 -1.54
CA ALA A 85 17.65 6.60 -1.58
C ALA A 85 18.44 7.05 -0.34
N GLU A 86 18.07 6.58 0.85
CA GLU A 86 18.60 7.06 2.13
C GLU A 86 19.74 6.21 2.69
N TRP A 87 19.73 4.89 2.43
CA TRP A 87 20.70 3.97 3.02
C TRP A 87 21.95 3.89 2.16
N ARG A 88 23.09 3.62 2.80
CA ARG A 88 24.37 3.53 2.09
C ARG A 88 24.46 2.19 1.37
N CYS A 89 24.58 2.22 0.05
CA CYS A 89 24.93 1.03 -0.73
C CYS A 89 26.37 0.60 -0.39
N ARG A 90 26.54 -0.65 0.05
CA ARG A 90 27.82 -1.28 0.42
C ARG A 90 28.30 -2.29 -0.59
N TYR A 91 27.38 -2.85 -1.36
CA TYR A 91 27.65 -3.79 -2.42
C TYR A 91 26.72 -3.52 -3.59
N ASP A 92 27.30 -3.48 -4.79
CA ASP A 92 26.60 -3.45 -6.07
C ASP A 92 27.16 -4.60 -6.92
N GLY A 93 26.33 -5.62 -7.14
CA GLY A 93 26.70 -6.85 -7.85
C GLY A 93 26.29 -6.87 -9.32
N ASP A 94 25.35 -6.00 -9.71
CA ASP A 94 24.76 -5.93 -11.05
C ASP A 94 24.18 -4.53 -11.27
N SER A 95 25.04 -3.56 -11.60
CA SER A 95 24.67 -2.14 -11.64
C SER A 95 23.53 -1.83 -12.61
N LEU A 96 23.39 -2.59 -13.70
CA LEU A 96 22.31 -2.38 -14.66
C LEU A 96 20.97 -2.82 -14.05
N ARG A 97 20.91 -4.05 -13.52
CA ARG A 97 19.70 -4.51 -12.84
C ARG A 97 19.38 -3.69 -11.60
N HIS A 98 20.42 -3.20 -10.92
CA HIS A 98 20.30 -2.35 -9.75
C HIS A 98 19.58 -1.04 -10.09
N ALA A 99 20.02 -0.35 -11.14
CA ALA A 99 19.38 0.86 -11.64
C ALA A 99 17.91 0.62 -12.05
N GLU A 100 17.62 -0.47 -12.78
CA GLU A 100 16.25 -0.82 -13.17
C GLU A 100 15.31 -0.97 -11.95
N LEU A 101 15.79 -1.59 -10.87
CA LEU A 101 14.99 -1.80 -9.66
C LEU A 101 14.80 -0.50 -8.87
N ILE A 102 15.79 0.39 -8.87
CA ILE A 102 15.67 1.74 -8.28
C ILE A 102 14.62 2.55 -9.04
N ASP A 103 14.72 2.61 -10.37
CA ASP A 103 13.77 3.34 -11.22
C ASP A 103 12.35 2.81 -11.02
N ALA A 104 12.18 1.49 -11.01
CA ALA A 104 10.89 0.86 -10.73
C ALA A 104 10.36 1.27 -9.35
N ALA A 105 11.18 1.20 -8.28
CA ALA A 105 10.76 1.60 -6.94
C ALA A 105 10.26 3.06 -6.89
N GLN A 106 10.99 3.98 -7.55
CA GLN A 106 10.66 5.41 -7.61
C GLN A 106 9.39 5.70 -8.41
N CYS A 107 9.21 5.05 -9.57
CA CYS A 107 7.98 5.15 -10.35
C CYS A 107 6.76 4.71 -9.53
N TRP A 108 6.83 3.55 -8.89
CA TRP A 108 5.72 3.02 -8.09
C TRP A 108 5.44 3.86 -6.83
N ALA A 109 6.46 4.43 -6.20
CA ALA A 109 6.28 5.35 -5.08
C ALA A 109 5.50 6.60 -5.51
N SER A 110 5.86 7.14 -6.67
CA SER A 110 5.21 8.32 -7.26
C SER A 110 3.75 8.06 -7.64
N ASP A 111 3.41 6.85 -8.08
CA ASP A 111 2.03 6.49 -8.45
C ASP A 111 1.08 6.45 -7.24
N ALA A 112 1.51 5.93 -6.09
CA ALA A 112 0.68 5.89 -4.88
C ALA A 112 0.41 7.29 -4.31
N ASP A 113 1.44 8.15 -4.30
CA ASP A 113 1.31 9.55 -3.93
C ASP A 113 0.46 10.31 -4.95
N GLY A 114 0.61 10.01 -6.24
CA GLY A 114 -0.19 10.55 -7.33
C GLY A 114 -1.68 10.27 -7.19
N ILE A 115 -2.07 9.06 -6.76
CA ILE A 115 -3.47 8.71 -6.51
C ILE A 115 -4.04 9.54 -5.34
N ALA A 116 -3.30 9.65 -4.23
CA ALA A 116 -3.75 10.40 -3.06
C ALA A 116 -3.87 11.90 -3.35
N LEU A 117 -2.88 12.48 -4.04
CA LEU A 117 -2.88 13.88 -4.48
C LEU A 117 -3.99 14.16 -5.49
N GLY A 118 -4.24 13.24 -6.43
CA GLY A 118 -5.34 13.36 -7.40
C GLY A 118 -6.72 13.39 -6.72
N GLN A 119 -6.90 12.64 -5.63
CA GLN A 119 -8.13 12.67 -4.84
C GLN A 119 -8.30 13.97 -4.06
N LEU A 120 -7.21 14.48 -3.47
CA LEU A 120 -7.21 15.78 -2.79
C LEU A 120 -7.55 16.92 -3.78
N ALA A 121 -6.93 16.92 -4.95
CA ALA A 121 -7.20 17.90 -6.00
C ALA A 121 -8.67 17.85 -6.44
N ARG A 122 -9.23 16.66 -6.62
CA ARG A 122 -10.63 16.48 -7.00
C ARG A 122 -11.59 17.00 -5.92
N LEU A 123 -11.32 16.72 -4.65
CA LEU A 123 -12.13 17.23 -3.54
C LEU A 123 -12.10 18.77 -3.50
N ALA A 124 -10.93 19.38 -3.71
CA ALA A 124 -10.79 20.83 -3.81
C ALA A 124 -11.57 21.42 -5.00
N SER A 125 -11.58 20.74 -6.15
CA SER A 125 -12.39 21.16 -7.30
C SER A 125 -13.89 21.09 -7.01
N LEU A 126 -14.36 20.03 -6.33
CA LEU A 126 -15.77 19.90 -5.95
C LEU A 126 -16.19 21.01 -4.99
N GLU A 127 -15.31 21.35 -4.04
CA GLU A 127 -15.54 22.45 -3.13
C GLU A 127 -15.65 23.79 -3.86
N ALA A 128 -14.70 24.09 -4.76
CA ALA A 128 -14.72 25.32 -5.54
C ALA A 128 -16.02 25.44 -6.36
N GLY A 129 -16.49 24.34 -6.95
CA GLY A 129 -17.77 24.27 -7.66
C GLY A 129 -18.97 24.55 -6.75
N ALA A 130 -19.03 23.90 -5.57
CA ALA A 130 -20.13 24.09 -4.60
C ALA A 130 -20.21 25.53 -4.07
N ARG A 131 -19.05 26.18 -3.83
CA ARG A 131 -19.00 27.60 -3.46
C ARG A 131 -19.56 28.51 -4.57
N ALA A 132 -19.28 28.20 -5.84
CA ALA A 132 -19.75 28.99 -6.96
C ALA A 132 -21.27 28.87 -7.18
N THR A 133 -21.87 27.72 -6.87
CA THR A 133 -23.32 27.49 -6.99
C THR A 133 -24.12 27.86 -5.74
N GLY A 134 -23.47 28.21 -4.63
CA GLY A 134 -24.11 28.50 -3.35
C GLY A 134 -24.67 27.26 -2.62
N ASP A 135 -24.30 26.06 -3.07
CA ASP A 135 -24.88 24.77 -2.65
C ASP A 135 -23.95 24.11 -1.61
N LEU A 136 -23.93 24.67 -0.39
CA LEU A 136 -22.86 24.47 0.60
C LEU A 136 -23.09 23.49 1.81
N PRO A 137 -23.98 22.48 1.84
CA PRO A 137 -24.16 21.72 3.10
C PRO A 137 -22.99 20.78 3.46
N LEU A 138 -22.23 20.27 2.48
CA LEU A 138 -21.33 19.12 2.65
C LEU A 138 -19.85 19.40 2.38
N LEU A 139 -19.53 20.41 1.56
CA LEU A 139 -18.20 20.70 1.06
C LEU A 139 -17.76 22.09 1.53
N THR A 140 -17.46 22.19 2.82
CA THR A 140 -16.82 23.36 3.44
C THR A 140 -15.30 23.21 3.35
N GLY A 141 -14.57 24.33 3.45
CA GLY A 141 -13.09 24.33 3.39
C GLY A 141 -12.40 23.52 4.48
N SER A 142 -13.15 23.19 5.52
CA SER A 142 -12.75 22.26 6.57
C SER A 142 -12.61 20.82 6.10
N LEU A 143 -13.35 20.34 5.09
CA LEU A 143 -13.26 18.95 4.63
C LEU A 143 -12.00 18.70 3.79
N VAL A 144 -11.67 19.62 2.86
CA VAL A 144 -10.43 19.52 2.06
C VAL A 144 -9.20 19.57 2.95
N ARG A 145 -9.18 20.51 3.91
CA ARG A 145 -8.10 20.60 4.89
C ARG A 145 -8.00 19.32 5.73
N TRP A 146 -9.12 18.84 6.28
CA TRP A 146 -9.15 17.60 7.04
C TRP A 146 -8.65 16.39 6.23
N TYR A 147 -9.06 16.26 4.97
CA TYR A 147 -8.60 15.16 4.10
C TYR A 147 -7.09 15.22 3.88
N ARG A 148 -6.53 16.42 3.65
CA ARG A 148 -5.09 16.64 3.54
C ARG A 148 -4.37 16.24 4.82
N ASP A 149 -4.87 16.66 5.98
CA ASP A 149 -4.26 16.40 7.28
C ASP A 149 -4.25 14.90 7.62
N MET A 150 -5.27 14.15 7.17
CA MET A 150 -5.37 12.70 7.37
C MET A 150 -4.56 11.88 6.36
N MET A 151 -4.17 12.47 5.23
CA MET A 151 -3.49 11.78 4.12
C MET A 151 -2.23 11.02 4.56
N PRO A 152 -1.34 11.56 5.43
CA PRO A 152 -0.18 10.80 5.91
C PRO A 152 -0.56 9.52 6.66
N SER A 153 -1.64 9.54 7.45
CA SER A 153 -2.12 8.35 8.16
C SER A 153 -2.61 7.27 7.21
N TRP A 154 -3.25 7.64 6.10
CA TRP A 154 -3.72 6.69 5.09
C TRP A 154 -2.60 6.17 4.21
N LEU A 155 -1.65 7.01 3.85
CA LEU A 155 -0.43 6.61 3.13
C LEU A 155 0.40 5.62 3.96
N GLY A 156 0.41 5.75 5.29
CA GLY A 156 1.08 4.82 6.20
C GLY A 156 0.37 3.46 6.42
N VAL A 157 -0.88 3.28 5.95
CA VAL A 157 -1.67 2.06 6.25
C VAL A 157 -1.04 0.80 5.69
N GLU A 158 -0.97 -0.24 6.55
CA GLU A 158 -0.60 -1.60 6.17
C GLU A 158 -1.75 -2.61 6.35
N PRO A 159 -1.74 -3.71 5.59
CA PRO A 159 -0.87 -4.05 4.45
C PRO A 159 -1.15 -3.19 3.19
N ALA A 160 -0.25 -3.16 2.19
CA ALA A 160 -0.42 -2.38 0.94
C ALA A 160 -1.79 -2.56 0.27
N VAL A 161 -2.30 -3.80 0.20
CA VAL A 161 -3.64 -4.10 -0.32
C VAL A 161 -4.75 -3.36 0.45
N ARG A 162 -4.63 -3.14 1.77
CA ARG A 162 -5.59 -2.33 2.54
C ARG A 162 -5.58 -0.87 2.09
N ARG A 163 -4.39 -0.32 1.86
CA ARG A 163 -4.22 1.06 1.40
C ARG A 163 -4.81 1.26 0.00
N GLU A 164 -4.58 0.32 -0.91
CA GLU A 164 -5.20 0.30 -2.25
C GLU A 164 -6.73 0.25 -2.17
N LEU A 165 -7.28 -0.60 -1.31
CA LEU A 165 -8.71 -0.71 -1.09
C LEU A 165 -9.30 0.57 -0.47
N LEU A 166 -8.57 1.21 0.44
CA LEU A 166 -8.93 2.49 1.06
C LEU A 166 -9.00 3.59 -0.01
N PHE A 167 -7.94 3.81 -0.78
CA PHE A 167 -7.94 4.85 -1.80
C PHE A 167 -8.90 4.55 -2.96
N THR A 168 -9.12 3.27 -3.30
CA THR A 168 -10.17 2.89 -4.26
C THR A 168 -11.57 3.27 -3.73
N THR A 169 -11.81 3.09 -2.43
CA THR A 169 -13.06 3.50 -1.77
C THR A 169 -13.21 5.02 -1.74
N HIS A 170 -12.15 5.75 -1.41
CA HIS A 170 -12.14 7.22 -1.37
C HIS A 170 -12.46 7.83 -2.74
N ARG A 171 -11.82 7.31 -3.80
CA ARG A 171 -12.14 7.70 -5.17
C ARG A 171 -13.61 7.49 -5.50
N TRP A 172 -14.18 6.35 -5.12
CA TRP A 172 -15.60 6.08 -5.35
C TRP A 172 -16.51 7.03 -4.57
N ILE A 173 -16.18 7.37 -3.31
CA ILE A 173 -16.92 8.36 -2.51
C ILE A 173 -16.94 9.71 -3.25
N LEU A 174 -15.76 10.17 -3.69
CA LEU A 174 -15.63 11.43 -4.43
C LEU A 174 -16.43 11.41 -5.74
N GLU A 175 -16.33 10.34 -6.52
CA GLU A 175 -16.92 10.25 -7.86
C GLU A 175 -18.41 9.93 -7.90
N ARG A 176 -18.96 9.30 -6.86
CA ARG A 176 -20.32 8.73 -6.89
C ARG A 176 -21.19 9.11 -5.72
N VAL A 177 -20.62 9.65 -4.64
CA VAL A 177 -21.37 10.08 -3.46
C VAL A 177 -21.40 11.59 -3.38
N LEU A 178 -20.24 12.24 -3.41
CA LEU A 178 -20.14 13.69 -3.22
C LEU A 178 -20.47 14.50 -4.49
N THR A 179 -20.40 13.88 -5.66
CA THR A 179 -20.80 14.45 -6.96
C THR A 179 -22.23 14.12 -7.38
N ALA A 180 -22.91 13.20 -6.68
CA ALA A 180 -24.20 12.69 -7.15
C ALA A 180 -25.35 13.64 -6.78
N PRO A 181 -26.27 13.94 -7.72
CA PRO A 181 -27.41 14.80 -7.43
C PRO A 181 -28.33 14.20 -6.36
N PRO A 182 -28.99 15.04 -5.53
CA PRO A 182 -29.91 14.58 -4.50
C PRO A 182 -31.17 13.96 -5.13
N GLY A 183 -31.19 12.64 -5.28
CA GLY A 183 -32.39 11.88 -5.71
C GLY A 183 -32.15 10.67 -6.61
N GLY A 184 -30.94 10.47 -7.15
CA GLY A 184 -30.71 9.45 -8.17
C GLY A 184 -30.61 7.99 -7.67
N GLY A 185 -31.42 7.10 -8.25
CA GLY A 185 -31.37 5.63 -8.08
C GLY A 185 -30.06 4.95 -8.49
N GLY A 186 -29.04 5.70 -8.94
CA GLY A 186 -27.72 5.21 -9.35
C GLY A 186 -26.83 4.67 -8.20
N ARG A 187 -27.23 4.85 -6.93
CA ARG A 187 -26.42 4.43 -5.76
C ARG A 187 -26.27 2.91 -5.66
N ARG A 188 -27.30 2.12 -6.00
CA ARG A 188 -27.24 0.64 -6.00
C ARG A 188 -26.33 0.08 -7.10
N ALA A 189 -26.35 0.68 -8.30
CA ALA A 189 -25.42 0.31 -9.38
C ALA A 189 -23.98 0.70 -9.01
N GLY A 190 -23.80 1.87 -8.37
CA GLY A 190 -22.52 2.33 -7.85
C GLY A 190 -21.86 1.37 -6.86
N PHE A 191 -22.62 0.74 -5.96
CA PHE A 191 -22.08 -0.24 -5.01
C PHE A 191 -21.61 -1.56 -5.64
N ARG A 192 -22.26 -2.02 -6.72
CA ARG A 192 -21.79 -3.21 -7.45
C ARG A 192 -20.46 -2.91 -8.14
N ALA A 193 -20.36 -1.74 -8.76
CA ALA A 193 -19.11 -1.27 -9.38
C ALA A 193 -17.99 -1.12 -8.34
N LEU A 194 -18.29 -0.57 -7.14
CA LEU A 194 -17.33 -0.52 -6.04
C LEU A 194 -16.87 -1.92 -5.63
N GLY A 195 -17.81 -2.86 -5.43
CA GLY A 195 -17.49 -4.24 -5.08
C GLY A 195 -16.55 -4.90 -6.08
N PHE A 196 -16.79 -4.71 -7.38
CA PHE A 196 -15.93 -5.23 -8.44
C PHE A 196 -14.55 -4.53 -8.46
N ALA A 197 -14.52 -3.21 -8.33
CA ALA A 197 -13.28 -2.45 -8.29
C ALA A 197 -12.40 -2.84 -7.10
N LEU A 198 -12.98 -3.05 -5.92
CA LEU A 198 -12.27 -3.53 -4.74
C LEU A 198 -11.80 -4.97 -4.91
N ALA A 199 -12.66 -5.87 -5.42
CA ALA A 199 -12.30 -7.26 -5.63
C ALA A 199 -11.10 -7.42 -6.57
N ARG A 200 -11.01 -6.59 -7.62
CA ARG A 200 -9.86 -6.56 -8.56
C ARG A 200 -8.55 -6.11 -7.94
N ARG A 201 -8.56 -5.47 -6.77
CA ARG A 201 -7.34 -5.03 -6.07
C ARG A 201 -6.83 -6.04 -5.05
N ILE A 202 -7.59 -7.11 -4.79
CA ILE A 202 -7.18 -8.17 -3.88
C ILE A 202 -6.39 -9.22 -4.68
N PRO A 203 -5.20 -9.63 -4.22
CA PRO A 203 -4.46 -10.71 -4.86
C PRO A 203 -5.28 -12.02 -4.96
N PRO A 204 -5.12 -12.79 -6.05
CA PRO A 204 -5.66 -14.14 -6.17
C PRO A 204 -5.28 -14.99 -4.96
N GLY A 205 -6.21 -15.82 -4.47
CA GLY A 205 -6.01 -16.63 -3.27
C GLY A 205 -6.23 -15.89 -1.94
N GLU A 206 -6.14 -14.55 -1.89
CA GLU A 206 -6.41 -13.79 -0.67
C GLU A 206 -7.88 -13.38 -0.49
N MET A 207 -8.73 -13.59 -1.50
CA MET A 207 -10.13 -13.15 -1.48
C MET A 207 -10.90 -13.65 -0.24
N VAL A 208 -10.71 -14.91 0.15
CA VAL A 208 -11.37 -15.48 1.34
C VAL A 208 -11.02 -14.69 2.61
N ARG A 209 -9.76 -14.24 2.71
CA ARG A 209 -9.25 -13.48 3.85
C ARG A 209 -9.75 -12.03 3.86
N TRP A 210 -9.88 -11.40 2.70
CA TRP A 210 -10.36 -10.01 2.58
C TRP A 210 -11.88 -9.87 2.49
N ALA A 211 -12.60 -10.95 2.18
CA ALA A 211 -14.05 -10.94 2.06
C ALA A 211 -14.80 -10.41 3.31
N PRO A 212 -14.38 -10.70 4.57
CA PRO A 212 -14.97 -10.08 5.75
C PRO A 212 -14.81 -8.56 5.76
N TRP A 213 -13.60 -8.06 5.49
CA TRP A 213 -13.32 -6.62 5.44
C TRP A 213 -14.17 -5.92 4.36
N LEU A 214 -14.21 -6.49 3.15
CA LEU A 214 -15.04 -5.96 2.06
C LEU A 214 -16.52 -5.91 2.41
N ARG A 215 -17.04 -6.94 3.08
CA ARG A 215 -18.44 -6.98 3.53
C ARG A 215 -18.72 -5.89 4.55
N LEU A 216 -17.82 -5.66 5.50
CA LEU A 216 -17.97 -4.61 6.52
C LEU A 216 -17.92 -3.22 5.90
N VAL A 217 -16.94 -2.92 5.05
CA VAL A 217 -16.85 -1.63 4.34
C VAL A 217 -18.13 -1.37 3.56
N ARG A 218 -18.59 -2.36 2.78
CA ARG A 218 -19.83 -2.21 2.00
C ARG A 218 -21.05 -2.00 2.87
N ARG A 219 -21.18 -2.76 3.96
CA ARG A 219 -22.29 -2.63 4.91
C ARG A 219 -22.29 -1.25 5.56
N ASP A 220 -21.16 -0.80 6.07
CA ASP A 220 -21.08 0.46 6.81
C ASP A 220 -21.29 1.65 5.88
N LEU A 221 -20.76 1.59 4.64
CA LEU A 221 -21.08 2.57 3.60
C LEU A 221 -22.57 2.54 3.25
N GLN A 222 -23.20 1.37 3.10
CA GLN A 222 -24.63 1.28 2.83
C GLN A 222 -25.46 1.91 3.94
N CYS A 223 -25.13 1.63 5.21
CA CYS A 223 -25.77 2.23 6.37
C CYS A 223 -25.59 3.75 6.37
N ALA A 224 -24.39 4.25 6.12
CA ALA A 224 -24.09 5.67 6.05
C ALA A 224 -24.87 6.37 4.92
N LEU A 225 -24.96 5.75 3.75
CA LEU A 225 -25.67 6.31 2.59
C LEU A 225 -27.19 6.22 2.70
N ALA A 226 -27.74 5.43 3.64
CA ALA A 226 -29.17 5.36 3.94
C ALA A 226 -29.67 6.56 4.76
N TRP A 227 -28.78 7.36 5.34
CA TRP A 227 -29.16 8.57 6.08
C TRP A 227 -29.91 9.55 5.16
N SER A 228 -30.94 10.22 5.69
CA SER A 228 -31.68 11.23 4.93
C SER A 228 -30.75 12.38 4.50
N ALA A 229 -31.13 13.10 3.45
CA ALA A 229 -30.30 14.18 2.93
C ALA A 229 -30.01 15.26 3.98
N GLU A 230 -30.99 15.57 4.85
CA GLU A 230 -30.82 16.60 5.89
C GLU A 230 -29.79 16.21 6.97
N ARG A 231 -29.53 14.91 7.14
CA ARG A 231 -28.57 14.39 8.13
C ARG A 231 -27.14 14.26 7.58
N ARG A 232 -26.93 14.53 6.29
CA ARG A 232 -25.62 14.44 5.66
C ARG A 232 -24.91 15.78 5.84
N THR A 233 -24.04 15.81 6.83
CA THR A 233 -23.19 16.96 7.16
C THR A 233 -21.73 16.69 6.81
N GLU A 234 -20.85 17.66 6.99
CA GLU A 234 -19.42 17.44 6.86
C GLU A 234 -18.91 16.29 7.74
N ALA A 235 -19.43 16.16 8.97
CA ALA A 235 -19.06 15.05 9.87
C ALA A 235 -19.42 13.69 9.27
N TRP A 236 -20.56 13.59 8.59
CA TRP A 236 -20.93 12.40 7.83
C TRP A 236 -19.96 12.15 6.67
N ALA A 237 -19.56 13.19 5.93
CA ALA A 237 -18.59 13.05 4.84
C ALA A 237 -17.22 12.55 5.35
N ARG A 238 -16.71 13.11 6.46
CA ARG A 238 -15.49 12.63 7.13
C ARG A 238 -15.61 11.17 7.55
N TRP A 239 -16.76 10.79 8.12
CA TRP A 239 -17.03 9.42 8.52
C TRP A 239 -16.98 8.44 7.33
N LEU A 240 -17.49 8.83 6.15
CA LEU A 240 -17.40 7.98 4.95
C LEU A 240 -15.95 7.60 4.59
N PHE A 241 -15.03 8.57 4.66
CA PHE A 241 -13.60 8.32 4.41
C PHE A 241 -12.94 7.51 5.54
N LEU A 242 -13.45 7.58 6.77
CA LEU A 242 -12.93 6.78 7.88
C LEU A 242 -13.40 5.32 7.87
N ILE A 243 -14.54 4.98 7.28
CA ILE A 243 -15.06 3.60 7.25
C ILE A 243 -14.03 2.56 6.79
N PRO A 244 -13.37 2.68 5.61
CA PRO A 244 -12.36 1.71 5.19
C PRO A 244 -11.11 1.71 6.09
N TYR A 245 -10.81 2.85 6.73
CA TYR A 245 -9.67 2.98 7.63
C TYR A 245 -9.90 2.33 9.00
N SER A 246 -11.07 2.53 9.61
CA SER A 246 -11.37 2.07 10.97
C SER A 246 -11.57 0.56 11.10
N LEU A 247 -11.74 -0.15 9.97
CA LEU A 247 -11.92 -1.60 9.98
C LEU A 247 -10.56 -2.31 10.01
N PRO A 248 -10.35 -3.26 10.94
CA PRO A 248 -9.07 -3.94 11.10
C PRO A 248 -8.74 -4.76 9.86
N ALA A 249 -7.47 -4.74 9.46
CA ALA A 249 -6.98 -5.62 8.42
C ALA A 249 -7.12 -7.09 8.87
N PRO A 250 -7.42 -8.03 7.96
CA PRO A 250 -7.34 -9.44 8.28
C PRO A 250 -5.92 -9.79 8.74
N ALA A 251 -5.76 -10.42 9.91
CA ALA A 251 -4.44 -10.84 10.39
C ALA A 251 -3.81 -11.87 9.43
N ARG A 252 -2.48 -11.83 9.25
CA ARG A 252 -1.77 -12.99 8.67
C ARG A 252 -1.98 -14.11 9.68
N GLY A 253 -2.53 -15.25 9.25
CA GLY A 253 -2.66 -16.40 10.14
C GLY A 253 -1.29 -16.68 10.74
N ARG A 254 -1.17 -16.64 12.08
CA ARG A 254 -0.04 -17.27 12.75
C ARG A 254 -0.05 -18.71 12.24
N ARG A 255 0.97 -19.13 11.47
CA ARG A 255 1.33 -20.55 11.41
C ARG A 255 1.34 -20.99 12.87
N ARG A 256 0.43 -21.89 13.25
CA ARG A 256 0.48 -22.58 14.53
C ARG A 256 1.92 -23.10 14.63
N ARG A 257 2.76 -22.48 15.46
CA ARG A 257 3.97 -23.14 15.96
C ARG A 257 3.43 -24.41 16.60
N ALA A 258 3.59 -25.54 15.91
CA ALA A 258 3.47 -26.83 16.53
C ALA A 258 4.42 -26.77 17.73
N ARG A 259 3.84 -26.84 18.92
CA ARG A 259 4.60 -27.16 20.13
C ARG A 259 5.18 -28.54 19.87
N LEU A 260 6.47 -28.62 19.60
CA LEU A 260 7.24 -29.82 19.91
C LEU A 260 7.42 -29.79 21.42
N ALA A 261 6.67 -30.66 22.09
CA ALA A 261 7.10 -31.29 23.32
C ALA A 261 8.02 -32.45 22.94
#